data_AF-A0A6P0XTA4-F1
#
_entry.id   AF-A0A6P0XTA4-F1
#
_cell.length_a   1.000
_cell.length_b   1.000
_cell.length_c   1.000
_cell.angle_alpha   90.00
_cell.angle_beta   90.00
_cell.angle_gamma   90.00
#
_symmetry.space_group_name_H-M   'P 1'
#
loop_
_entity.id
_entity.type
_entity.pdbx_description
1 polymer ?
#
loop_
_entity_poly.entity_id
_entity_poly.type
_entity_poly.pdbx_seq_one_letter_code
_entity_poly.pdbx_strand_id
1 'polypeptide(L)'
;SPVELLVLSACRTALGDRQAELGFAGLTVKSGVRSALASLWNVSDIGTLALMTEFYQHLQKTLLRAEALRQAQIAMIRGEVGINMGELSGTRGELQLPPELSEFGDEIFSHPYYWSAFTLIGNPW
;
A
#
# COMPACT_ATOMS: atom_id res chain seq x y z
N SER A 1 -10.80 -7.94 -20.58
CA SER A 1 -9.48 -7.52 -20.10
C SER A 1 -9.19 -8.26 -18.81
N PRO A 2 -8.10 -9.04 -18.68
CA PRO A 2 -7.77 -9.71 -17.42
C PRO A 2 -7.42 -8.69 -16.34
N VAL A 3 -7.73 -9.00 -15.08
CA VAL A 3 -7.35 -8.16 -13.94
C VAL A 3 -5.83 -8.24 -13.74
N GLU A 4 -5.15 -7.10 -13.80
CA GLU A 4 -3.68 -7.08 -13.83
C GLU A 4 -3.04 -6.96 -12.44
N LEU A 5 -3.76 -6.42 -11.45
CA LEU A 5 -3.29 -6.21 -10.09
C LEU A 5 -4.46 -6.37 -9.10
N LEU A 6 -4.26 -7.17 -8.06
CA LEU A 6 -5.14 -7.24 -6.89
C LEU A 6 -4.48 -6.52 -5.72
N VAL A 7 -5.17 -5.55 -5.10
CA VAL A 7 -4.70 -4.86 -3.89
C VAL A 7 -5.60 -5.22 -2.71
N LEU A 8 -4.99 -5.64 -1.61
CA LEU A 8 -5.68 -6.09 -0.40
C LEU A 8 -5.23 -5.25 0.80
N SER A 9 -5.89 -4.12 1.02
CA SER A 9 -5.49 -3.05 1.94
C SER A 9 -6.15 -3.07 3.33
N ALA A 10 -6.96 -4.08 3.66
CA ALA A 10 -7.69 -4.12 4.93
C ALA A 10 -7.00 -4.95 6.02
N CYS A 11 -7.20 -4.57 7.28
CA CYS A 11 -6.80 -5.32 8.47
C CYS A 11 -7.23 -6.80 8.35
N ARG A 12 -6.24 -7.71 8.36
CA ARG A 12 -6.33 -9.18 8.18
C ARG A 12 -6.45 -9.69 6.74
N THR A 13 -5.88 -9.00 5.76
CA THR A 13 -5.71 -9.61 4.44
C THR A 13 -4.63 -10.68 4.49
N ALA A 14 -3.35 -10.45 4.81
CA ALA A 14 -2.31 -11.51 4.70
C ALA A 14 -2.35 -12.68 5.71
N LEU A 15 -3.20 -12.62 6.73
CA LEU A 15 -3.37 -13.73 7.68
C LEU A 15 -4.33 -14.75 7.08
N GLY A 16 -3.82 -15.54 6.12
CA GLY A 16 -4.49 -16.74 5.65
C GLY A 16 -4.89 -17.61 6.84
N ASP A 17 -6.07 -18.22 6.75
CA ASP A 17 -6.46 -19.31 7.64
C ASP A 17 -5.30 -20.32 7.71
N ARG A 18 -4.94 -20.80 8.91
CA ARG A 18 -3.88 -21.80 9.09
C ARG A 18 -4.19 -23.11 8.35
N GLN A 19 -5.41 -23.26 7.83
CA GLN A 19 -5.88 -24.36 6.99
C GLN A 19 -5.83 -24.10 5.47
N ALA A 20 -5.42 -22.92 5.01
CA ALA A 20 -5.25 -22.63 3.59
C ALA A 20 -3.84 -23.07 3.13
N GLU A 21 -3.71 -24.28 2.59
CA GLU A 21 -2.43 -24.92 2.23
C GLU A 21 -1.51 -24.13 1.28
N LEU A 22 -1.99 -23.05 0.64
CA LEU A 22 -1.23 -22.24 -0.32
C LEU A 22 -1.08 -20.75 0.06
N GLY A 23 -1.69 -20.29 1.16
CA GLY A 23 -1.63 -18.89 1.59
C GLY A 23 -1.97 -17.86 0.48
N PHE A 24 -1.31 -16.70 0.51
CA PHE A 24 -1.53 -15.57 -0.41
C PHE A 24 -1.20 -15.87 -1.87
N ALA A 25 -0.18 -16.69 -2.10
CA ALA A 25 0.18 -17.15 -3.44
C ALA A 25 -0.97 -17.94 -4.08
N GLY A 26 -1.70 -18.74 -3.29
CA GLY A 26 -2.90 -19.45 -3.72
C GLY A 26 -4.04 -18.51 -4.14
N LEU A 27 -4.16 -17.34 -3.51
CA LEU A 27 -5.17 -16.34 -3.87
C LEU A 27 -4.86 -15.71 -5.23
N THR A 28 -3.61 -15.31 -5.48
CA THR A 28 -3.14 -14.77 -6.76
C THR A 28 -3.34 -15.77 -7.91
N VAL A 29 -3.00 -17.04 -7.67
CA VAL A 29 -3.20 -18.14 -8.63
C VAL A 29 -4.69 -18.37 -8.91
N LYS A 30 -5.54 -18.37 -7.87
CA LYS A 30 -6.99 -18.60 -7.98
C LYS A 30 -7.73 -17.42 -8.63
N SER A 31 -7.27 -16.19 -8.43
CA SER A 31 -7.88 -14.99 -9.00
C SER A 31 -7.45 -14.69 -10.44
N GLY A 32 -6.45 -15.41 -10.97
CA GLY A 32 -5.94 -15.23 -12.34
C GLY A 32 -5.26 -13.87 -12.58
N VAL A 33 -4.86 -13.17 -11.51
CA VAL A 33 -4.19 -11.86 -11.60
C VAL A 33 -2.70 -12.04 -11.78
N ARG A 34 -2.05 -11.12 -12.49
CA ARG A 34 -0.60 -11.20 -12.72
C ARG A 34 0.20 -10.90 -11.46
N SER A 35 -0.30 -10.01 -10.60
CA SER A 35 0.37 -9.62 -9.36
C SER A 35 -0.65 -9.31 -8.27
N ALA A 36 -0.27 -9.53 -7.00
CA ALA A 36 -1.04 -9.16 -5.83
C ALA A 36 -0.18 -8.36 -4.83
N LEU A 37 -0.72 -7.25 -4.33
CA LEU A 37 -0.12 -6.42 -3.28
C LEU A 37 -0.92 -6.61 -1.98
N ALA A 38 -0.24 -7.00 -0.90
CA ALA A 38 -0.86 -7.26 0.40
C ALA A 38 0.10 -6.94 1.57
N SER A 39 -0.43 -6.76 2.78
CA SER A 39 0.35 -6.50 4.00
C SER A 39 0.49 -7.74 4.88
N LEU A 40 1.72 -8.14 5.21
CA LEU A 40 2.05 -9.35 5.99
C LEU A 40 1.49 -9.37 7.42
N TRP A 41 1.19 -8.20 8.00
CA TRP A 41 0.61 -8.04 9.34
C TRP A 41 -0.32 -6.82 9.40
N ASN A 42 -0.94 -6.60 10.56
CA ASN A 42 -1.85 -5.48 10.76
C ASN A 42 -1.12 -4.14 10.67
N VAL A 43 -1.61 -3.27 9.79
CA VAL A 43 -1.05 -1.94 9.54
C VAL A 43 -2.07 -0.87 9.93
N SER A 44 -1.59 0.34 10.19
CA SER A 44 -2.46 1.49 10.41
C SER A 44 -3.27 1.80 9.15
N ASP A 45 -4.57 2.06 9.31
CA ASP A 45 -5.46 2.42 8.21
C ASP A 45 -4.98 3.72 7.52
N ILE A 46 -4.59 4.72 8.32
CA ILE A 46 -4.10 6.00 7.79
C ILE A 46 -2.72 5.86 7.13
N GLY A 47 -1.84 5.01 7.69
CA GLY A 47 -0.56 4.68 7.05
C GLY A 47 -0.76 3.91 5.73
N THR A 48 -1.79 3.06 5.66
CA THR A 48 -2.16 2.35 4.43
C THR A 48 -2.68 3.30 3.38
N LEU A 49 -3.51 4.28 3.76
CA LEU A 49 -3.95 5.35 2.87
C LEU A 49 -2.76 6.11 2.28
N ALA A 50 -1.82 6.52 3.13
CA ALA A 50 -0.60 7.22 2.72
C ALA A 50 0.23 6.39 1.73
N LEU A 51 0.54 5.13 2.07
CA LEU A 51 1.31 4.24 1.20
C LEU A 51 0.62 3.99 -0.14
N MET A 52 -0.69 3.72 -0.14
CA MET A 52 -1.44 3.42 -1.36
C MET A 52 -1.53 4.65 -2.26
N THR A 53 -1.69 5.84 -1.68
CA THR A 53 -1.68 7.10 -2.42
C THR A 53 -0.35 7.25 -3.17
N GLU A 54 0.77 7.11 -2.48
CA GLU A 54 2.10 7.15 -3.12
C GLU A 54 2.31 6.02 -4.13
N PHE A 55 1.92 4.80 -3.81
CA PHE A 55 2.03 3.66 -4.71
C PHE A 55 1.33 3.91 -6.04
N TYR A 56 0.07 4.37 -6.02
CA TYR A 56 -0.67 4.66 -7.23
C TYR A 56 -0.12 5.89 -7.98
N GLN A 57 0.39 6.89 -7.27
CA GLN A 57 1.08 8.02 -7.89
C GLN A 57 2.35 7.59 -8.65
N HIS A 58 3.13 6.68 -8.07
CA HIS A 58 4.30 6.13 -8.74
C HIS A 58 3.94 5.14 -9.85
N LEU A 59 2.87 4.36 -9.69
CA LEU A 59 2.39 3.42 -10.71
C LEU A 59 1.96 4.11 -12.01
N GLN A 60 1.52 5.37 -11.94
CA GLN A 60 1.26 6.16 -13.16
C GLN A 60 2.52 6.51 -13.96
N LYS A 61 3.72 6.42 -13.34
CA LYS A 61 5.01 6.78 -13.95
C LYS A 61 5.78 5.58 -14.48
N THR A 62 5.38 4.34 -14.13
CA THR A 62 6.09 3.12 -14.50
C THR A 62 5.13 1.95 -14.68
N LEU A 63 5.43 1.05 -15.63
CA LEU A 63 4.69 -0.20 -15.77
C LEU A 63 5.07 -1.24 -14.70
N LEU A 64 6.18 -1.01 -13.99
CA LEU A 64 6.72 -1.95 -13.01
C LEU A 64 6.09 -1.74 -11.63
N ARG A 65 5.19 -2.64 -11.24
CA ARG A 65 4.48 -2.58 -9.95
C ARG A 65 5.44 -2.64 -8.76
N ALA A 66 6.50 -3.44 -8.87
CA ALA A 66 7.52 -3.53 -7.84
C ALA A 66 8.29 -2.21 -7.66
N GLU A 67 8.58 -1.51 -8.75
CA GLU A 67 9.25 -0.21 -8.70
C GLU A 67 8.34 0.86 -8.10
N ALA A 68 7.05 0.85 -8.45
CA ALA A 68 6.07 1.76 -7.86
C ALA A 68 5.97 1.57 -6.33
N LEU A 69 5.92 0.32 -5.85
CA LEU A 69 5.92 0.02 -4.42
C LEU A 69 7.21 0.47 -3.73
N ARG A 70 8.37 0.18 -4.34
CA ARG A 70 9.67 0.56 -3.79
C ARG A 70 9.80 2.07 -3.64
N GLN A 71 9.33 2.83 -4.63
CA GLN A 71 9.40 4.30 -4.59
C GLN A 71 8.48 4.87 -3.49
N ALA A 72 7.26 4.33 -3.35
CA ALA A 72 6.37 4.70 -2.25
C ALA A 72 6.99 4.43 -0.87
N GLN A 73 7.60 3.25 -0.69
CA GLN A 73 8.30 2.92 0.55
C GLN A 73 9.48 3.86 0.82
N ILE A 74 10.24 4.25 -0.22
CA ILE A 74 11.37 5.20 -0.06
C ILE A 74 10.89 6.59 0.30
N ALA A 75 9.82 7.08 -0.32
CA ALA A 75 9.23 8.38 0.03
C ALA A 75 8.84 8.42 1.51
N MET A 76 8.17 7.35 1.99
CA MET A 76 7.85 7.20 3.40
C MET A 76 9.11 7.16 4.28
N ILE A 77 10.11 6.32 3.96
CA ILE A 77 11.39 6.24 4.69
C ILE A 77 12.05 7.62 4.86
N ARG A 78 11.96 8.47 3.84
CA ARG A 78 12.55 9.81 3.85
C ARG A 78 11.72 10.85 4.61
N GLY A 79 10.53 10.48 5.08
CA GLY A 79 9.60 11.39 5.74
C GLY A 79 8.95 12.38 4.78
N GLU A 80 8.92 12.07 3.48
CA GLU A 80 8.30 12.90 2.44
C GLU A 80 6.77 12.76 2.43
N VAL A 81 6.22 11.85 3.25
CA VAL A 81 4.80 11.50 3.31
C VAL A 81 4.30 11.64 4.73
N GLY A 82 3.25 12.43 4.92
CA GLY A 82 2.69 12.73 6.24
C GLY A 82 1.39 13.50 6.16
N ILE A 83 0.69 13.63 7.29
CA ILE A 83 -0.49 14.48 7.42
C ILE A 83 -0.11 15.77 8.13
N ASN A 84 -0.58 16.89 7.59
CA ASN A 84 -0.44 18.20 8.19
C ASN A 84 -1.72 18.99 7.95
N MET A 85 -2.32 19.54 9.02
CA MET A 85 -3.54 20.38 8.92
C MET A 85 -4.70 19.72 8.15
N GLY A 86 -4.86 18.41 8.26
CA GLY A 86 -5.92 17.65 7.56
C GLY A 86 -5.63 17.39 6.07
N GLU A 87 -4.41 17.64 5.62
CA GLU A 87 -3.95 17.32 4.26
C GLU A 87 -2.89 16.23 4.29
N LEU A 88 -3.02 15.25 3.41
CA LEU A 88 -1.97 14.28 3.15
C LEU A 88 -0.92 14.89 2.22
N SER A 89 0.25 15.19 2.75
CA SER A 89 1.43 15.57 2.00
C SER A 89 2.16 14.33 1.45
N GLY A 90 2.63 14.44 0.21
CA GLY A 90 3.32 13.36 -0.50
C GLY A 90 4.21 13.86 -1.65
N THR A 91 4.74 12.95 -2.46
CA THR A 91 5.77 13.26 -3.48
C THR A 91 5.25 14.09 -4.66
N ARG A 92 3.92 14.15 -4.85
CA ARG A 92 3.26 14.96 -5.89
C ARG A 92 2.50 16.18 -5.35
N GLY A 93 2.56 16.45 -4.05
CA GLY A 93 1.87 17.57 -3.41
C GLY A 93 0.85 17.10 -2.36
N GLU A 94 -0.06 18.00 -2.02
CA GLU A 94 -1.03 17.82 -0.95
C GLU A 94 -2.37 17.27 -1.50
N LEU A 95 -2.96 16.35 -0.75
CA LEU A 95 -4.29 15.80 -0.99
C LEU A 95 -5.17 16.11 0.22
N GLN A 96 -6.27 16.84 -0.02
CA GLN A 96 -7.25 17.11 1.02
C GLN A 96 -7.89 15.80 1.49
N LEU A 97 -7.87 15.58 2.80
CA LEU A 97 -8.53 14.43 3.40
C LEU A 97 -10.03 14.72 3.60
N PRO A 98 -10.89 13.71 3.48
CA PRO A 98 -12.26 13.78 3.98
C PRO A 98 -12.28 14.19 5.46
N PRO A 99 -13.29 14.94 5.93
CA PRO A 99 -13.34 15.45 7.31
C PRO A 99 -13.19 14.36 8.38
N GLU A 100 -13.67 13.15 8.11
CA GLU A 100 -13.57 11.99 9.01
C GLU A 100 -12.12 11.53 9.22
N LEU A 101 -11.25 11.81 8.25
CA LEU A 101 -9.82 11.48 8.29
C LEU A 101 -8.95 12.68 8.69
N SER A 102 -9.50 13.89 8.72
CA SER A 102 -8.83 15.08 9.24
C SER A 102 -8.75 15.11 10.78
N GLU A 103 -9.48 14.23 11.47
CA GLU A 103 -9.39 14.05 12.93
C GLU A 103 -8.09 13.36 13.37
N PHE A 104 -7.44 12.64 12.46
CA PHE A 104 -6.10 12.10 12.70
C PHE A 104 -5.13 13.27 12.64
N GLY A 105 -4.55 13.62 13.79
CA GLY A 105 -3.60 14.72 13.91
C GLY A 105 -2.36 14.54 13.03
N ASP A 106 -1.47 15.53 13.10
CA ASP A 106 -0.25 15.53 12.29
C ASP A 106 0.60 14.28 12.57
N GLU A 107 0.99 13.59 11.50
CA GLU A 107 1.70 12.31 11.57
C GLU A 107 2.70 12.21 10.41
N ILE A 108 3.90 11.69 10.68
CA ILE A 108 4.92 11.43 9.65
C ILE A 108 5.09 9.92 9.51
N PHE A 109 4.89 9.39 8.31
CA PHE A 109 4.83 7.95 8.10
C PHE A 109 6.18 7.27 7.84
N SER A 110 7.27 7.82 8.38
CA SER A 110 8.63 7.28 8.16
C SER A 110 8.93 5.99 8.90
N HIS A 111 8.25 5.77 10.02
CA HIS A 111 8.45 4.57 10.82
C HIS A 111 8.06 3.30 10.03
N PRO A 112 8.90 2.24 10.03
CA PRO A 112 8.66 1.01 9.24
C PRO A 112 7.34 0.32 9.52
N TYR A 113 6.76 0.57 10.70
CA TYR A 113 5.41 0.12 11.07
C TYR A 113 4.37 0.39 9.97
N TYR A 114 4.48 1.52 9.25
CA TYR A 114 3.48 1.94 8.26
C TYR A 114 3.64 1.26 6.89
N TRP A 115 4.84 0.87 6.48
CA TRP A 115 5.11 0.49 5.08
C TRP A 115 5.80 -0.86 4.90
N SER A 116 6.53 -1.35 5.90
CA SER A 116 7.36 -2.56 5.79
C SER A 116 6.55 -3.86 5.72
N ALA A 117 5.27 -3.81 6.09
CA ALA A 117 4.37 -4.95 5.98
C ALA A 117 4.04 -5.29 4.52
N PHE A 118 4.05 -4.31 3.62
CA PHE A 118 3.52 -4.48 2.26
C PHE A 118 4.51 -5.19 1.35
N THR A 119 4.01 -6.20 0.64
CA THR A 119 4.78 -7.01 -0.31
C THR A 119 3.99 -7.28 -1.58
N LEU A 120 4.71 -7.40 -2.69
CA LEU A 120 4.17 -7.74 -3.99
C LEU A 120 4.50 -9.20 -4.33
N ILE A 121 3.48 -10.00 -4.65
CA ILE A 121 3.62 -11.41 -5.04
C ILE A 121 3.12 -11.58 -6.48
N GLY A 122 3.85 -12.36 -7.29
CA GLY A 122 3.49 -12.65 -8.68
C GLY A 122 4.42 -11.98 -9.69
N ASN A 123 3.98 -11.89 -10.94
CA ASN A 123 4.74 -11.27 -12.00
C ASN A 123 4.78 -9.74 -11.80
N PRO A 124 5.95 -9.11 -11.58
CA PRO A 124 6.06 -7.67 -11.36
C PRO A 124 5.95 -6.83 -12.64
N TRP A 125 6.01 -7.47 -13.82
CA TRP A 125 5.94 -6.87 -15.17
C TRP A 125 4.49 -6.81 -15.66
#